data_AF-A0A2W4HSZ6-F1
#
_entry.id   AF-A0A2W4HSZ6-F1
#
_cell.length_a   1.000
_cell.length_b   1.000
_cell.length_c   1.000
_cell.angle_alpha   90.00
_cell.angle_beta   90.00
_cell.angle_gamma   90.00
#
_symmetry.space_group_name_H-M   'P 1'
#
loop_
_entity.id
_entity.type
_entity.pdbx_description
1 polymer ?
#
loop_
_entity_poly.entity_id
_entity_poly.type
_entity_poly.pdbx_seq_one_letter_code
_entity_poly.pdbx_strand_id
1 'polypeptide(L)'
;MDCPVLNSELYTKYSYRVLVYNLSGVFLVVIKKKLYALRKYLFIGGGGFFGAVARVLLKKLMLVYPLSHFPYVTLFINISGSFFLALFITLALDLWELDSDIRLGVATGFFGAYTTFSAFCKETVDLSIQGAYTFALFYMVNSVVLGLLATYCGILIARKIILIVTKEEIDETL
;
A
#
# COMPACT_ATOMS: atom_id res chain seq x y z
N MET A 1 20.11 6.51 -62.66
CA MET A 1 19.66 6.29 -61.27
C MET A 1 20.46 7.25 -60.41
N ASP A 2 20.03 8.51 -60.32
CA ASP A 2 20.77 9.54 -59.59
C ASP A 2 20.19 9.67 -58.18
N CYS A 3 20.97 9.26 -57.19
CA CYS A 3 20.68 9.51 -55.78
C CYS A 3 21.02 10.98 -55.50
N PRO A 4 20.10 11.81 -54.98
CA PRO A 4 20.40 13.21 -54.73
C PRO A 4 21.44 13.31 -53.61
N VAL A 5 22.65 13.78 -53.96
CA VAL A 5 23.71 14.11 -53.02
C VAL A 5 23.25 15.34 -52.23
N LEU A 6 22.75 15.13 -51.01
CA LEU A 6 22.47 16.22 -50.09
C LEU A 6 23.77 17.02 -49.87
N ASN A 7 23.72 18.35 -49.97
CA ASN A 7 24.90 19.18 -49.71
C ASN A 7 25.32 19.08 -48.23
N SER A 8 26.60 19.36 -47.94
CA SER A 8 27.18 19.22 -46.59
C SER A 8 26.47 20.09 -45.54
N GLU A 9 25.96 21.27 -45.91
CA GLU A 9 25.17 22.13 -45.02
C GLU A 9 23.81 21.53 -44.64
N LEU A 10 23.10 20.93 -45.60
CA LEU A 10 21.81 20.29 -45.37
C LEU A 10 21.97 19.03 -44.53
N TYR A 11 23.01 18.21 -44.77
CA TYR A 11 23.36 17.08 -43.90
C TYR A 11 23.63 17.53 -42.47
N THR A 12 24.40 18.60 -42.29
CA THR A 12 24.73 19.14 -40.98
C THR A 12 23.47 19.63 -40.28
N LYS A 13 22.62 20.41 -40.96
CA LYS A 13 21.36 20.93 -40.43
C LYS A 13 20.36 19.81 -40.10
N TYR A 14 20.28 18.76 -40.90
CA TYR A 14 19.41 17.60 -40.66
C TYR A 14 19.91 16.77 -39.47
N SER A 15 21.23 16.52 -39.39
CA SER A 15 21.88 15.80 -38.29
C SER A 15 21.70 16.55 -36.96
N TYR A 16 21.89 17.88 -36.94
CA TYR A 16 21.59 18.71 -35.76
C TYR A 16 20.11 18.66 -35.39
N ARG A 17 19.18 18.69 -36.35
CA ARG A 17 17.74 18.58 -36.07
C ARG A 17 17.40 17.24 -35.41
N VAL A 18 17.89 16.12 -35.97
CA VAL A 18 17.65 14.77 -35.43
C VAL A 18 18.28 14.61 -34.04
N LEU A 19 19.48 15.16 -33.83
CA LEU A 19 20.15 15.16 -32.52
C LEU A 19 19.36 15.95 -31.46
N VAL A 20 18.86 17.14 -31.81
CA VAL A 20 18.05 17.97 -30.92
C VAL A 20 16.68 17.34 -30.62
N TYR A 21 16.04 16.69 -31.60
CA TYR A 21 14.80 15.92 -31.37
C TYR A 21 15.04 14.69 -30.47
N ASN A 22 16.16 13.99 -30.64
CA ASN A 22 16.53 12.89 -29.76
C ASN A 22 16.90 13.37 -28.35
N LEU A 23 17.68 14.45 -28.19
CA LEU A 23 18.00 15.00 -26.87
C LEU A 23 16.76 15.53 -26.14
N SER A 24 15.88 16.25 -26.85
CA SER A 24 14.61 16.72 -26.28
C SER A 24 13.69 15.56 -25.91
N GLY A 25 13.61 14.50 -26.73
CA GLY A 25 12.88 13.27 -26.43
C GLY A 25 13.43 12.54 -25.21
N VAL A 26 14.74 12.32 -25.14
CA VAL A 26 15.41 11.68 -23.99
C VAL A 26 15.23 12.49 -22.71
N PHE A 27 15.36 13.82 -22.79
CA PHE A 27 15.13 14.72 -21.66
C PHE A 27 13.68 14.65 -21.15
N LEU A 28 12.70 14.62 -22.07
CA LEU A 28 11.28 14.52 -21.74
C LEU A 28 10.93 13.14 -21.13
N VAL A 29 11.58 12.06 -21.60
CA VAL A 29 11.48 10.72 -21.00
C VAL A 29 12.06 10.72 -19.58
N VAL A 30 13.21 11.33 -19.36
CA VAL A 30 13.83 11.43 -18.01
C VAL A 30 12.94 12.24 -17.06
N ILE A 31 12.40 13.38 -17.50
CA ILE A 31 11.47 14.20 -16.69
C ILE A 31 10.19 13.43 -16.38
N LYS A 32 9.57 12.79 -17.38
CA LYS A 32 8.38 11.95 -17.16
C LYS A 32 8.67 10.84 -16.16
N LYS A 33 9.81 10.14 -16.30
CA LYS A 33 10.24 9.07 -15.37
C LYS A 33 10.40 9.59 -13.95
N LYS A 34 10.91 10.81 -13.77
CA LYS A 34 11.05 11.47 -12.47
C LYS A 34 9.70 11.93 -11.89
N LEU A 35 8.78 12.41 -12.72
CA LEU A 35 7.40 12.74 -12.34
C LEU A 35 6.60 11.50 -11.93
N TYR A 36 6.69 10.40 -12.68
CA TYR A 36 6.10 9.12 -12.29
C TYR A 36 6.69 8.61 -10.97
N ALA A 37 8.00 8.79 -10.77
CA ALA A 37 8.65 8.46 -9.51
C ALA A 37 8.20 9.36 -8.35
N LEU A 38 7.74 10.59 -8.58
CA LEU A 38 7.21 11.45 -7.52
C LEU A 38 5.75 11.10 -7.19
N ARG A 39 4.96 10.74 -8.21
CA ARG A 39 3.55 10.37 -8.09
C ARG A 39 3.34 9.28 -7.03
N LYS A 40 4.10 8.18 -7.09
CA LYS A 40 4.03 7.09 -6.11
C LYS A 40 4.25 7.56 -4.66
N TYR A 41 5.17 8.49 -4.42
CA TYR A 41 5.46 8.98 -3.07
C TYR A 41 4.34 9.88 -2.53
N LEU A 42 3.66 10.63 -3.41
CA LEU A 42 2.47 11.39 -3.03
C LEU A 42 1.33 10.46 -2.59
N PHE A 43 1.11 9.36 -3.31
CA PHE A 43 0.11 8.36 -2.91
C PHE A 43 0.48 7.68 -1.58
N ILE A 44 1.73 7.24 -1.41
CA ILE A 44 2.21 6.65 -0.15
C ILE A 44 2.08 7.66 1.00
N GLY A 45 2.51 8.90 0.80
CA GLY A 45 2.44 9.96 1.80
C GLY A 45 1.00 10.33 2.18
N GLY A 46 0.12 10.47 1.19
CA GLY A 46 -1.31 10.72 1.42
C GLY A 46 -1.98 9.59 2.18
N GLY A 47 -1.79 8.34 1.74
CA GLY A 47 -2.27 7.16 2.47
C GLY A 47 -1.72 7.11 3.89
N GLY A 48 -0.42 7.34 4.06
CA GLY A 48 0.24 7.35 5.37
C GLY A 48 -0.33 8.40 6.32
N PHE A 49 -0.62 9.60 5.83
CA PHE A 49 -1.29 10.65 6.61
C PHE A 49 -2.65 10.16 7.12
N PHE A 50 -3.52 9.66 6.23
CA PHE A 50 -4.84 9.19 6.62
C PHE A 50 -4.79 7.97 7.55
N GLY A 51 -3.86 7.04 7.31
CA GLY A 51 -3.66 5.86 8.16
C GLY A 51 -3.23 6.23 9.58
N ALA A 52 -2.27 7.15 9.70
CA ALA A 52 -1.81 7.64 11.00
C ALA A 52 -2.93 8.38 11.76
N VAL A 53 -3.68 9.25 11.07
CA VAL A 53 -4.82 9.97 11.67
C VAL A 53 -5.89 8.98 12.14
N ALA A 54 -6.26 8.00 11.30
CA ALA A 54 -7.24 6.98 11.66
C ALA A 54 -6.83 6.17 12.90
N ARG A 55 -5.56 5.77 12.99
CA ARG A 55 -5.02 5.08 14.18
C ARG A 55 -5.16 5.94 15.44
N VAL A 56 -4.81 7.22 15.37
CA VAL A 56 -4.90 8.15 16.51
C VAL A 56 -6.36 8.38 16.92
N LEU A 57 -7.26 8.55 15.95
CA LEU A 57 -8.69 8.72 16.24
C LEU A 57 -9.29 7.48 16.89
N LEU A 58 -8.99 6.27 16.38
CA LEU A 58 -9.45 5.03 17.01
C LEU A 58 -8.90 4.87 18.42
N LYS A 59 -7.62 5.17 18.64
CA LYS A 59 -7.04 5.20 19.99
C LYS A 59 -7.83 6.13 20.91
N LYS A 60 -8.15 7.35 20.46
CA LYS A 60 -8.92 8.32 21.26
C LYS A 60 -10.35 7.87 21.53
N LEU A 61 -11.05 7.32 20.52
CA LEU A 61 -12.46 6.92 20.63
C LEU A 61 -12.64 5.69 21.54
N MET A 62 -11.73 4.72 21.45
CA MET A 62 -11.84 3.48 22.21
C MET A 62 -11.32 3.63 23.65
N LEU A 63 -10.39 4.56 23.91
CA LEU A 63 -9.89 4.83 25.27
C LEU A 63 -10.87 5.58 26.18
N VAL A 64 -12.05 5.99 25.67
CA VAL A 64 -13.10 6.64 26.48
C VAL A 64 -13.62 5.73 27.60
N TYR A 65 -13.48 4.41 27.46
CA TYR A 65 -13.81 3.42 28.49
C TYR A 65 -12.58 2.58 28.83
N PRO A 66 -11.73 2.99 29.79
CA PRO A 66 -10.57 2.19 30.20
C PRO A 66 -11.06 0.95 30.97
N LEU A 67 -11.38 -0.12 30.24
CA LEU A 67 -11.85 -1.39 30.80
C LEU A 67 -10.74 -2.19 31.47
N SER A 68 -9.46 -1.91 31.16
CA SER A 68 -8.29 -2.51 31.85
C SER A 68 -6.98 -1.85 31.40
N HIS A 69 -5.86 -2.18 32.08
CA HIS A 69 -4.49 -1.87 31.65
C HIS A 69 -4.05 -2.63 30.39
N PHE A 70 -4.90 -3.46 29.79
CA PHE A 70 -4.56 -4.27 28.63
C PHE A 70 -4.61 -3.44 27.32
N PRO A 71 -3.68 -3.63 26.36
CA PRO A 71 -3.56 -2.79 25.16
C PRO A 71 -4.53 -3.21 24.04
N TYR A 72 -5.82 -3.35 24.36
CA TYR A 72 -6.84 -3.87 23.43
C TYR A 72 -7.03 -3.00 22.18
N VAL A 73 -6.80 -1.69 22.27
CA VAL A 73 -6.98 -0.80 21.12
C VAL A 73 -5.90 -1.02 20.06
N THR A 74 -4.64 -1.13 20.47
CA THR A 74 -3.54 -1.46 19.55
C THR A 74 -3.72 -2.87 18.98
N LEU A 75 -4.19 -3.83 19.80
CA LEU A 75 -4.53 -5.17 19.33
C LEU A 75 -5.58 -5.11 18.20
N PHE A 76 -6.69 -4.41 18.44
CA PHE A 76 -7.77 -4.24 17.46
C PHE A 76 -7.26 -3.63 16.16
N ILE A 77 -6.52 -2.52 16.24
CA ILE A 77 -5.97 -1.81 15.07
C ILE A 77 -5.05 -2.72 14.24
N ASN A 78 -4.18 -3.50 14.90
CA ASN A 78 -3.27 -4.39 14.18
C ASN A 78 -4.02 -5.56 13.53
N ILE A 79 -5.01 -6.15 14.21
CA ILE A 79 -5.82 -7.26 13.67
C ILE A 79 -6.69 -6.79 12.50
N SER A 80 -7.45 -5.70 12.67
CA SER A 80 -8.30 -5.15 11.62
C SER A 80 -7.46 -4.71 10.42
N GLY A 81 -6.30 -4.08 10.66
CA GLY A 81 -5.38 -3.69 9.60
C GLY A 81 -4.81 -4.88 8.84
N SER A 82 -4.45 -5.96 9.53
CA SER A 82 -3.97 -7.20 8.90
C SER A 82 -5.05 -7.88 8.04
N PHE A 83 -6.31 -7.86 8.51
CA PHE A 83 -7.45 -8.37 7.75
C PHE A 83 -7.71 -7.56 6.48
N PHE A 84 -7.92 -6.24 6.63
CA PHE A 84 -8.32 -5.39 5.51
C PHE A 84 -7.18 -5.18 4.51
N LEU A 85 -5.93 -5.14 4.95
CA LEU A 85 -4.77 -5.09 4.04
C LEU A 85 -4.72 -6.33 3.15
N ALA A 86 -4.88 -7.52 3.74
CA ALA A 86 -4.85 -8.78 3.00
C ALA A 86 -6.03 -8.87 2.02
N LEU A 87 -7.23 -8.56 2.49
CA LEU A 87 -8.44 -8.47 1.66
C LEU A 87 -8.23 -7.51 0.48
N PHE A 88 -7.75 -6.30 0.75
CA PHE A 88 -7.53 -5.27 -0.26
C PHE A 88 -6.48 -5.71 -1.30
N ILE A 89 -5.32 -6.21 -0.88
CA ILE A 89 -4.27 -6.61 -1.82
C ILE A 89 -4.75 -7.73 -2.73
N THR A 90 -5.44 -8.74 -2.20
CA THR A 90 -5.95 -9.84 -3.01
C THR A 90 -6.99 -9.35 -4.03
N LEU A 91 -7.96 -8.52 -3.63
CA LEU A 91 -8.92 -7.93 -4.57
C LEU A 91 -8.27 -6.99 -5.60
N ALA A 92 -7.30 -6.19 -5.17
CA ALA A 92 -6.61 -5.23 -6.04
C ALA A 92 -5.73 -5.90 -7.10
N LEU A 93 -5.22 -7.11 -6.83
CA LEU A 93 -4.41 -7.87 -7.78
C LEU A 93 -5.25 -8.72 -8.72
N ASP A 94 -6.32 -9.34 -8.20
CA ASP A 94 -7.03 -10.40 -8.93
C ASP A 94 -8.36 -9.93 -9.54
N LEU A 95 -8.91 -8.78 -9.13
CA LEU A 95 -10.22 -8.30 -9.60
C LEU A 95 -10.19 -6.89 -10.20
N TRP A 96 -9.54 -5.93 -9.54
CA TRP A 96 -9.76 -4.51 -9.85
C TRP A 96 -8.75 -3.88 -10.81
N GLU A 97 -7.71 -4.59 -11.23
CA GLU A 97 -6.61 -4.06 -12.07
C GLU A 97 -6.14 -2.64 -11.65
N LEU A 98 -6.07 -2.39 -10.34
CA LEU A 98 -5.84 -1.05 -9.79
C LEU A 98 -4.46 -0.49 -10.17
N ASP A 99 -4.42 0.82 -10.42
CA ASP A 99 -3.16 1.57 -10.62
C ASP A 99 -2.19 1.28 -9.46
N SER A 100 -0.93 1.01 -9.82
CA SER A 100 0.09 0.57 -8.87
C SER A 100 0.36 1.58 -7.76
N ASP A 101 0.20 2.88 -8.04
CA ASP A 101 0.45 3.93 -7.06
C ASP A 101 -0.71 4.03 -6.07
N ILE A 102 -1.95 3.81 -6.51
CA ILE A 102 -3.11 3.70 -5.61
C ILE A 102 -2.92 2.51 -4.68
N ARG A 103 -2.51 1.34 -5.23
CA ARG A 103 -2.23 0.16 -4.43
C ARG A 103 -1.15 0.42 -3.39
N LEU A 104 -0.06 1.11 -3.74
CA LEU A 104 0.97 1.54 -2.81
C LEU A 104 0.46 2.53 -1.77
N GLY A 105 -0.37 3.49 -2.17
CA GLY A 105 -0.98 4.46 -1.28
C GLY A 105 -1.84 3.80 -0.19
N VAL A 106 -2.68 2.84 -0.57
CA VAL A 106 -3.54 2.13 0.38
C VAL A 106 -2.75 1.10 1.20
N ALA A 107 -1.99 0.22 0.54
CA ALA A 107 -1.29 -0.85 1.23
C ALA A 107 -0.11 -0.35 2.07
N THR A 108 0.86 0.31 1.43
CA THR A 108 2.08 0.78 2.09
C THR A 108 1.84 2.06 2.88
N GLY A 109 1.08 3.00 2.32
CA GLY A 109 0.75 4.26 3.00
C GLY A 109 -0.24 4.03 4.13
N PHE A 110 -1.51 3.81 3.81
CA PHE A 110 -2.59 3.76 4.80
C PHE A 110 -2.42 2.62 5.79
N PHE A 111 -2.41 1.36 5.35
CA PHE A 111 -2.31 0.24 6.29
C PHE A 111 -0.96 0.16 7.00
N GLY A 112 0.11 0.61 6.35
CA GLY A 112 1.44 0.74 6.97
C GLY A 112 1.48 1.75 8.13
N ALA A 113 0.78 2.88 8.02
CA ALA A 113 0.70 3.89 9.09
C ALA A 113 -0.45 3.65 10.09
N TYR A 114 -1.49 2.94 9.66
CA TYR A 114 -2.63 2.52 10.47
C TYR A 114 -2.25 1.44 11.47
N THR A 115 -1.51 0.42 11.05
CA THR A 115 -0.97 -0.62 11.95
C THR A 115 0.30 -0.15 12.63
N THR A 116 0.70 -0.77 13.74
CA THR A 116 1.90 -0.36 14.47
C THR A 116 2.53 -1.50 15.27
N PHE A 117 3.70 -1.97 14.80
CA PHE A 117 4.52 -2.93 15.53
C PHE A 117 5.27 -2.27 16.71
N SER A 118 5.71 -1.03 16.55
CA SER A 118 6.45 -0.29 17.59
C SER A 118 5.61 -0.05 18.85
N ALA A 119 4.34 0.31 18.71
CA ALA A 119 3.45 0.46 19.87
C ALA A 119 3.21 -0.89 20.56
N PHE A 120 3.00 -1.96 19.78
CA PHE A 120 2.88 -3.33 20.29
C PHE A 120 4.10 -3.73 21.14
N CYS A 121 5.33 -3.49 20.66
CA CYS A 121 6.55 -3.79 21.42
C CYS A 121 6.61 -2.98 22.72
N LYS A 122 6.37 -1.67 22.64
CA LYS A 122 6.41 -0.78 23.80
C LYS A 122 5.38 -1.19 24.86
N GLU A 123 4.15 -1.46 24.46
CA GLU A 123 3.06 -1.85 25.35
C GLU A 123 3.32 -3.24 25.98
N THR A 124 3.95 -4.17 25.25
CA THR A 124 4.39 -5.47 25.80
C THR A 124 5.48 -5.31 26.86
N VAL A 125 6.46 -4.43 26.61
CA VAL A 125 7.53 -4.13 27.56
C VAL A 125 6.98 -3.42 28.79
N ASP A 126 6.05 -2.48 28.63
CA ASP A 126 5.41 -1.79 29.76
C ASP A 126 4.70 -2.77 30.69
N LEU A 127 3.93 -3.72 30.15
CA LEU A 127 3.28 -4.77 30.95
C LEU A 127 4.31 -5.61 31.70
N SER A 128 5.45 -5.90 31.08
CA SER A 128 6.53 -6.66 31.70
C SER A 128 7.20 -5.88 32.85
N ILE A 129 7.44 -4.57 32.66
CA ILE A 129 8.00 -3.68 33.70
C ILE A 129 7.04 -3.55 34.88
N GLN A 130 5.72 -3.56 34.63
CA GLN A 130 4.69 -3.52 35.66
C GLN A 130 4.50 -4.85 36.40
N GLY A 131 5.29 -5.89 36.08
CA GLY A 131 5.18 -7.24 36.66
C GLY A 131 4.00 -8.05 36.10
N ALA A 132 3.27 -7.54 35.12
CA ALA A 132 2.11 -8.16 34.50
C ALA A 132 2.49 -9.15 33.39
N TYR A 133 3.40 -10.09 33.69
CA TYR A 133 4.00 -11.00 32.69
C TYR A 133 2.97 -11.86 31.94
N THR A 134 1.93 -12.34 32.63
CA THR A 134 0.85 -13.12 32.01
C THR A 134 0.11 -12.30 30.95
N PHE A 135 -0.17 -11.02 31.22
CA PHE A 135 -0.80 -10.12 30.25
C PHE A 135 0.13 -9.77 29.09
N ALA A 136 1.43 -9.56 29.36
CA ALA A 136 2.42 -9.33 28.31
C ALA A 136 2.50 -10.51 27.34
N LEU A 137 2.60 -11.73 27.87
CA LEU A 137 2.64 -12.96 27.07
C LEU A 137 1.34 -13.16 26.29
N PHE A 138 0.20 -12.98 26.95
CA PHE A 138 -1.11 -13.08 26.30
C PHE A 138 -1.26 -12.06 25.16
N TYR A 139 -0.86 -10.80 25.39
CA TYR A 139 -0.90 -9.75 24.37
C TYR A 139 0.01 -10.06 23.17
N MET A 140 1.23 -10.57 23.43
CA MET A 140 2.17 -11.00 22.40
C MET A 140 1.61 -12.13 21.53
N VAL A 141 1.16 -13.21 22.16
CA VAL A 141 0.65 -14.39 21.44
C VAL A 141 -0.61 -14.03 20.65
N ASN A 142 -1.56 -13.31 21.25
CA ASN A 142 -2.80 -12.94 20.55
C ASN A 142 -2.53 -11.98 19.39
N SER A 143 -1.62 -11.01 19.54
CA SER A 143 -1.29 -10.08 18.45
C SER A 143 -0.78 -10.83 17.21
N VAL A 144 0.07 -11.84 17.40
CA VAL A 144 0.62 -12.64 16.29
C VAL A 144 -0.44 -13.60 15.74
N VAL A 145 -1.05 -14.42 16.60
CA VAL A 145 -1.99 -15.47 16.17
C VAL A 145 -3.22 -14.86 15.51
N LEU A 146 -3.85 -13.87 16.14
CA LEU A 146 -5.04 -13.23 15.58
C LEU A 146 -4.69 -12.40 14.34
N GLY A 147 -3.51 -11.79 14.27
CA GLY A 147 -3.03 -11.10 13.07
C GLY A 147 -2.91 -12.05 11.87
N LEU A 148 -2.28 -13.22 12.06
CA LEU A 148 -2.16 -14.25 11.02
C LEU A 148 -3.51 -14.80 10.60
N LEU A 149 -4.39 -15.11 11.56
CA LEU A 149 -5.76 -15.57 11.27
C LEU A 149 -6.56 -14.51 10.51
N ALA A 150 -6.46 -13.24 10.90
CA ALA A 150 -7.09 -12.12 10.23
C ALA A 150 -6.62 -11.99 8.78
N THR A 151 -5.31 -12.05 8.52
CA THR A 151 -4.76 -12.06 7.17
C THR A 151 -5.29 -13.24 6.34
N TYR A 152 -5.29 -14.45 6.90
CA TYR A 152 -5.82 -15.64 6.23
C TYR A 152 -7.31 -15.49 5.88
N CYS A 153 -8.12 -15.04 6.83
CA CYS A 153 -9.54 -14.76 6.60
C CYS A 153 -9.75 -13.70 5.51
N GLY A 154 -8.96 -12.62 5.51
CA GLY A 154 -9.02 -11.59 4.47
C GLY A 154 -8.78 -12.15 3.07
N ILE A 155 -7.78 -13.03 2.92
CA ILE A 155 -7.49 -13.71 1.64
C ILE A 155 -8.64 -14.62 1.22
N LEU A 156 -9.18 -15.43 2.14
CA LEU A 156 -10.28 -16.35 1.84
C LEU A 156 -11.53 -15.61 1.38
N ILE A 157 -11.88 -14.53 2.06
CA ILE A 157 -13.04 -13.71 1.70
C ILE A 157 -12.83 -13.05 0.34
N ALA A 158 -11.65 -12.45 0.08
CA ALA A 158 -11.33 -11.88 -1.22
C ALA A 158 -11.49 -12.90 -2.35
N ARG A 159 -10.91 -14.09 -2.19
CA ARG A 159 -11.02 -15.17 -3.18
C ARG A 159 -12.46 -15.60 -3.43
N LYS A 160 -13.28 -15.69 -2.37
CA LYS A 160 -14.70 -16.02 -2.53
C LYS A 160 -15.45 -14.93 -3.31
N ILE A 161 -15.16 -13.66 -3.06
CA ILE A 161 -15.73 -12.53 -3.83
C ILE A 161 -15.33 -12.64 -5.31
N ILE A 162 -14.04 -12.84 -5.59
CA ILE A 162 -13.53 -12.98 -6.96
C ILE A 162 -14.22 -14.13 -7.70
N LEU A 163 -14.39 -15.28 -7.06
CA LEU A 163 -15.08 -16.42 -7.66
C LEU A 163 -16.55 -16.15 -7.97
N ILE A 164 -17.25 -15.39 -7.13
CA ILE A 164 -18.65 -15.03 -7.37
C ILE A 164 -18.75 -14.08 -8.56
N VAL A 165 -17.95 -13.02 -8.56
CA VAL A 165 -17.98 -12.00 -9.62
C VAL A 165 -17.59 -12.58 -10.98
N THR A 166 -16.51 -13.38 -11.04
CA THR A 166 -16.08 -14.00 -12.31
C THR A 166 -17.08 -15.03 -12.82
N LYS A 167 -17.83 -15.70 -11.94
CA LYS A 167 -18.89 -16.63 -12.35
C LYS A 167 -20.09 -15.90 -12.94
N GLU A 168 -20.54 -14.80 -12.32
CA GLU A 168 -21.63 -13.97 -12.86
C GLU A 168 -21.30 -13.44 -14.26
N GLU A 169 -20.05 -13.03 -14.50
CA GLU A 169 -19.59 -12.52 -15.79
C GLU A 169 -19.58 -13.60 -16.91
N ILE A 170 -19.33 -14.86 -16.53
CA ILE A 170 -19.41 -16.01 -17.45
C ILE A 170 -20.87 -16.35 -17.76
N ASP A 171 -21.76 -16.34 -16.75
CA ASP A 171 -23.18 -16.66 -16.93
C ASP A 171 -23.90 -15.58 -17.76
N GLU A 172 -23.46 -14.31 -17.75
CA GLU A 172 -23.98 -13.23 -18.61
C GLU A 172 -23.49 -13.29 -20.07
N THR A 173 -22.38 -13.99 -20.35
CA THR A 173 -21.77 -14.06 -21.69
C THR A 173 -22.18 -15.30 -22.50
N LEU A 174 -22.94 -16.23 -21.91
CA LEU A 174 -23.49 -17.45 -22.52
C LEU A 174 -24.95 -17.27 -22.94
#